data_AF-A0A256YLT8-F1
#
_entry.id   AF-A0A256YLT8-F1
#
_cell.length_a   1.000
_cell.length_b   1.000
_cell.length_c   1.000
_cell.angle_alpha   90.00
_cell.angle_beta   90.00
_cell.angle_gamma   90.00
#
_symmetry.space_group_name_H-M   'P 1'
#
loop_
_entity.id
_entity.type
_entity.pdbx_description
1 polymer ?
#
loop_
_entity_poly.entity_id
_entity_poly.type
_entity_poly.pdbx_seq_one_letter_code
_entity_poly.pdbx_strand_id
1 'polypeptide(L)'
;MMPVNPSPQYQKAEIEYTLANTIEEKLVALRKMLQLVPKHKGSEKLVADIKKRIAKWLKEQERQKVQAKKVGRTQGIKKQGAARICIIGSPNSGKSTLLTSITNAKPQIEEYPFTTKKPEIGTLDYEGIKIQVIEIPSFVKDYLKTEKGPVFLAIVKEANLLIITYKDEQEKELVFDELKKAKINLPFVEFNFSKLEKAKDKKPKPEKIKVERAEEIKEKIWKKLNLIKVYTKQPHKEKALPPIALKKSSTVMDLAKKVHKDFVKNFKYAKVFGNSVRFQGQQVGPNHVLADNDVVELHMKE
;
A
#
# COMPACT_ATOMS: atom_id res chain seq x y z
N MET A 1 50.31 -27.37 19.63
CA MET A 1 49.82 -26.10 19.05
C MET A 1 49.92 -25.04 20.14
N MET A 2 50.65 -23.94 19.93
CA MET A 2 50.72 -22.87 20.94
C MET A 2 49.35 -22.19 21.07
N PRO A 3 48.87 -21.90 22.30
CA PRO A 3 47.64 -21.14 22.49
C PRO A 3 47.83 -19.73 21.95
N VAL A 4 46.99 -19.34 20.99
CA VAL A 4 46.94 -17.98 20.47
C VAL A 4 46.28 -17.12 21.55
N ASN A 5 47.05 -16.37 22.32
CA ASN A 5 46.50 -15.43 23.30
C ASN A 5 46.01 -14.18 22.54
N PRO A 6 44.68 -13.97 22.39
CA PRO A 6 44.17 -12.86 21.62
C PRO A 6 44.38 -11.54 22.38
N SER A 7 44.67 -10.45 21.67
CA SER A 7 44.81 -9.13 22.28
C SER A 7 43.52 -8.70 23.00
N PRO A 8 43.59 -7.85 24.04
CA PRO A 8 42.39 -7.30 24.69
C PRO A 8 41.44 -6.62 23.70
N GLN A 9 41.98 -6.04 22.63
CA GLN A 9 41.21 -5.44 21.55
C GLN A 9 40.46 -6.49 20.71
N TYR A 10 41.06 -7.66 20.45
CA TYR A 10 40.40 -8.77 19.78
C TYR A 10 39.25 -9.33 20.64
N GLN A 11 39.49 -9.53 21.94
CA GLN A 11 38.46 -10.02 22.87
C GLN A 11 37.26 -9.07 22.94
N LYS A 12 37.52 -7.76 22.92
CA LYS A 12 36.46 -6.75 22.83
C LYS A 12 35.65 -6.89 21.53
N ALA A 13 36.30 -7.08 20.38
CA ALA A 13 35.61 -7.27 19.11
C ALA A 13 34.80 -8.58 19.07
N GLU A 14 35.23 -9.61 19.80
CA GLU A 14 34.50 -10.87 19.95
C GLU A 14 33.24 -10.73 20.82
N ILE A 15 33.34 -9.94 21.90
CA ILE A 15 32.17 -9.55 22.70
C ILE A 15 31.20 -8.71 21.86
N GLU A 16 31.69 -7.73 21.09
CA GLU A 16 30.88 -6.95 20.16
C GLU A 16 30.15 -7.84 19.14
N TYR A 17 30.82 -8.87 18.59
CA TYR A 17 30.18 -9.83 17.69
C TYR A 17 29.09 -10.66 18.39
N THR A 18 29.31 -11.04 19.64
CA THR A 18 28.36 -11.84 20.43
C THR A 18 27.12 -11.04 20.82
N LEU A 19 27.29 -9.75 21.13
CA LEU A 19 26.21 -8.83 21.49
C LEU A 19 25.46 -8.26 20.27
N ALA A 20 26.02 -8.40 19.07
CA ALA A 20 25.44 -7.85 17.85
C ALA A 20 24.09 -8.49 17.50
N ASN A 21 23.07 -7.65 17.31
CA ASN A 21 21.71 -8.07 17.01
C ASN A 21 21.38 -7.94 15.52
N THR A 22 22.15 -7.13 14.77
CA THR A 22 21.95 -6.95 13.33
C THR A 22 23.05 -7.60 12.49
N ILE A 23 22.75 -7.92 11.22
CA ILE A 23 23.76 -8.44 10.28
C ILE A 23 24.88 -7.42 10.04
N GLU A 24 24.55 -6.12 10.03
CA GLU A 24 25.52 -5.05 9.84
C GLU A 24 26.48 -4.95 11.03
N GLU A 25 25.97 -4.98 12.25
CA GLU A 25 26.79 -5.03 13.47
C GLU A 25 27.71 -6.26 13.50
N LYS A 26 27.17 -7.44 13.13
CA LYS A 26 27.95 -8.68 13.04
C LYS A 26 29.07 -8.58 12.01
N LEU A 27 28.82 -7.97 10.85
CA LEU A 27 29.83 -7.76 9.80
C LEU A 27 30.90 -6.76 10.23
N VAL A 28 30.52 -5.68 10.93
CA VAL A 28 31.46 -4.69 11.47
C VAL A 28 32.37 -5.34 12.51
N ALA A 29 31.80 -6.08 13.46
CA ALA A 29 32.58 -6.77 14.49
C ALA A 29 33.54 -7.82 13.89
N LEU A 30 33.08 -8.64 12.94
CA LEU A 30 33.94 -9.62 12.28
C LEU A 30 35.06 -8.98 11.44
N ARG A 31 34.82 -7.83 10.81
CA ARG A 31 35.87 -7.08 10.10
C ARG A 31 36.92 -6.53 11.07
N LYS A 32 36.50 -6.04 12.24
CA LYS A 32 37.44 -5.64 13.31
C LYS A 32 38.25 -6.82 13.81
N MET A 33 37.61 -7.98 14.06
CA MET A 33 38.31 -9.21 14.46
C MET A 33 39.35 -9.63 13.41
N LEU A 34 39.02 -9.53 12.11
CA LEU A 34 39.95 -9.85 11.02
C LEU A 34 41.15 -8.89 10.94
N GLN A 35 40.99 -7.62 11.35
CA GLN A 35 42.09 -6.65 11.41
C GLN A 35 43.01 -6.89 12.62
N LEU A 36 42.42 -7.31 13.75
CA LEU A 36 43.10 -7.45 15.04
C LEU A 36 43.68 -8.86 15.28
N VAL A 37 43.34 -9.83 14.45
CA VAL A 37 43.85 -11.21 14.56
C VAL A 37 45.37 -11.26 14.34
N PRO A 38 46.14 -12.01 15.18
CA PRO A 38 47.58 -12.15 14.99
C PRO A 38 47.92 -12.78 13.63
N LYS A 39 48.85 -12.18 12.88
CA LYS A 39 49.24 -12.64 11.53
C LYS A 39 50.47 -13.54 11.57
N HIS A 40 50.31 -14.75 12.11
CA HIS A 40 51.35 -15.78 12.10
C HIS A 40 50.75 -17.17 11.83
N LYS A 41 51.60 -18.16 11.51
CA LYS A 41 51.20 -19.51 11.10
C LYS A 41 50.22 -20.21 12.07
N GLY A 42 50.32 -19.94 13.38
CA GLY A 42 49.40 -20.46 14.40
C GLY A 42 47.96 -19.92 14.34
N SER A 43 47.71 -18.81 13.67
CA SER A 43 46.40 -18.13 13.62
C SER A 43 45.66 -18.36 12.30
N GLU A 44 46.22 -19.13 11.38
CA GLU A 44 45.64 -19.39 10.05
C GLU A 44 44.24 -19.98 10.12
N LYS A 45 44.01 -20.92 11.06
CA LYS A 45 42.67 -21.52 11.30
C LYS A 45 41.66 -20.48 11.77
N LEU A 46 42.07 -19.56 12.65
CA LEU A 46 41.21 -18.50 13.19
C LEU A 46 40.86 -17.48 12.10
N VAL A 47 41.83 -17.08 11.29
CA VAL A 47 41.61 -16.21 10.12
C VAL A 47 40.63 -16.85 9.13
N ALA A 48 40.78 -18.15 8.86
CA ALA A 48 39.88 -18.88 7.98
C ALA A 48 38.45 -18.93 8.54
N ASP A 49 38.28 -19.15 9.85
CA ASP A 49 36.97 -19.14 10.50
C ASP A 49 36.30 -17.76 10.45
N ILE A 50 37.04 -16.68 10.74
CA ILE A 50 36.51 -15.31 10.65
C ILE A 50 36.06 -15.00 9.21
N LYS A 51 36.88 -15.34 8.19
CA LYS A 51 36.51 -15.16 6.78
C LYS A 51 35.28 -15.98 6.40
N LYS A 52 35.16 -17.21 6.89
CA LYS A 52 33.99 -18.07 6.67
C LYS A 52 32.72 -17.46 7.29
N ARG A 53 32.81 -16.92 8.51
CA ARG A 53 31.70 -16.19 9.15
C ARG A 53 31.32 -14.94 8.36
N ILE A 54 32.29 -14.15 7.88
CA ILE A 54 32.02 -12.99 7.01
C ILE A 54 31.29 -13.42 5.74
N ALA A 55 31.78 -14.45 5.05
CA ALA A 55 31.15 -14.97 3.83
C ALA A 55 29.72 -15.46 4.10
N LYS A 56 29.48 -16.14 5.22
CA LYS A 56 28.14 -16.56 5.67
C LYS A 56 27.21 -15.34 5.82
N TRP A 57 27.64 -14.32 6.55
CA TRP A 57 26.81 -13.14 6.82
C TRP A 57 26.62 -12.26 5.58
N LEU A 58 27.60 -12.16 4.67
CA LEU A 58 27.44 -11.51 3.37
C LEU A 58 26.41 -12.24 2.50
N LYS A 59 26.47 -13.57 2.44
CA LYS A 59 25.50 -14.39 1.72
C LYS A 59 24.10 -14.27 2.32
N GLU A 60 23.99 -14.17 3.65
CA GLU A 60 22.73 -13.93 4.34
C GLU A 60 22.18 -12.52 4.08
N GLN A 61 23.04 -11.49 4.08
CA GLN A 61 22.68 -10.13 3.70
C GLN A 61 22.17 -10.06 2.25
N GLU A 62 22.83 -10.78 1.35
CA GLU A 62 22.44 -10.86 -0.05
C GLU A 62 21.15 -11.66 -0.24
N ARG A 63 20.94 -12.74 0.53
CA ARG A 63 19.65 -13.46 0.61
C ARG A 63 18.54 -12.55 1.11
N GLN A 64 18.75 -11.74 2.15
CA GLN A 64 17.77 -10.75 2.61
C GLN A 64 17.48 -9.69 1.54
N LYS A 65 18.50 -9.20 0.83
CA LYS A 65 18.33 -8.27 -0.31
C LYS A 65 17.59 -8.90 -1.49
N VAL A 66 17.87 -10.17 -1.81
CA VAL A 66 17.20 -10.92 -2.89
C VAL A 66 15.78 -11.31 -2.50
N GLN A 67 15.52 -11.66 -1.23
CA GLN A 67 14.16 -11.85 -0.70
C GLN A 67 13.38 -10.53 -0.73
N ALA A 68 13.97 -9.41 -0.31
CA ALA A 68 13.36 -8.09 -0.44
C ALA A 68 13.10 -7.69 -1.91
N LYS A 69 13.99 -8.06 -2.84
CA LYS A 69 13.78 -7.87 -4.30
C LYS A 69 12.74 -8.83 -4.89
N LYS A 70 12.62 -10.07 -4.39
CA LYS A 70 11.57 -11.04 -4.76
C LYS A 70 10.21 -10.68 -4.17
N VAL A 71 10.16 -10.02 -3.01
CA VAL A 71 8.94 -9.39 -2.48
C VAL A 71 8.40 -8.31 -3.44
N GLY A 72 9.28 -7.68 -4.23
CA GLY A 72 8.86 -6.79 -5.33
C GLY A 72 8.28 -7.51 -6.57
N ARG A 73 8.28 -8.85 -6.63
CA ARG A 73 7.90 -9.62 -7.84
C ARG A 73 7.08 -10.90 -7.60
N THR A 74 6.62 -11.19 -6.38
CA THR A 74 5.82 -12.41 -6.09
C THR A 74 4.47 -12.03 -5.47
N GLN A 75 3.38 -12.30 -6.18
CA GLN A 75 1.96 -12.27 -5.74
C GLN A 75 1.61 -11.26 -4.63
N GLY A 76 1.68 -9.96 -4.96
CA GLY A 76 0.99 -8.94 -4.17
C GLY A 76 -0.53 -9.11 -4.28
N ILE A 77 -1.29 -8.55 -3.34
CA ILE A 77 -2.75 -8.43 -3.44
C ILE A 77 -3.09 -8.01 -4.86
N LYS A 78 -3.85 -8.82 -5.61
CA LYS A 78 -4.22 -8.45 -6.97
C LYS A 78 -5.04 -7.17 -6.92
N LYS A 79 -4.70 -6.19 -7.76
CA LYS A 79 -5.50 -4.96 -7.84
C LYS A 79 -6.89 -5.32 -8.34
N GLN A 80 -7.88 -4.96 -7.54
CA GLN A 80 -9.29 -5.15 -7.85
C GLN A 80 -10.01 -3.80 -7.86
N GLY A 81 -11.05 -3.70 -8.67
CA GLY A 81 -11.87 -2.50 -8.77
C GLY A 81 -11.16 -1.30 -9.41
N ALA A 82 -11.75 -0.13 -9.21
CA ALA A 82 -11.29 1.14 -9.79
C ALA A 82 -10.03 1.68 -9.11
N ALA A 83 -9.93 1.49 -7.80
CA ALA A 83 -8.84 1.99 -6.98
C ALA A 83 -8.56 1.05 -5.80
N ARG A 84 -7.37 1.20 -5.22
CA ARG A 84 -6.98 0.56 -3.97
C ARG A 84 -6.75 1.62 -2.92
N ILE A 85 -7.30 1.45 -1.73
CA ILE A 85 -7.09 2.33 -0.59
C ILE A 85 -6.58 1.52 0.60
N CYS A 86 -5.71 2.11 1.42
CA CYS A 86 -5.17 1.47 2.62
C CYS A 86 -5.62 2.22 3.87
N ILE A 87 -6.16 1.51 4.86
CA ILE A 87 -6.44 2.05 6.18
C ILE A 87 -5.23 1.80 7.07
N ILE A 88 -4.67 2.87 7.63
CA ILE A 88 -3.52 2.86 8.53
C ILE A 88 -3.83 3.61 9.82
N GLY A 89 -3.07 3.31 10.87
CA GLY A 89 -3.23 3.92 12.18
C GLY A 89 -2.74 3.02 13.32
N SER A 90 -2.74 3.60 14.52
CA SER A 90 -2.36 2.91 15.75
C SER A 90 -3.25 1.69 16.05
N PRO A 91 -2.80 0.73 16.88
CA PRO A 91 -3.69 -0.28 17.45
C PRO A 91 -4.93 0.36 18.09
N ASN A 92 -6.09 -0.27 17.91
CA ASN A 92 -7.36 0.18 18.49
C ASN A 92 -7.81 1.60 18.07
N SER A 93 -7.28 2.16 16.97
CA SER A 93 -7.75 3.42 16.38
C SER A 93 -9.05 3.29 15.57
N GLY A 94 -9.72 2.14 15.63
CA GLY A 94 -11.00 1.91 14.94
C GLY A 94 -10.92 1.57 13.45
N LYS A 95 -9.74 1.14 12.96
CA LYS A 95 -9.52 0.72 11.55
C LYS A 95 -10.51 -0.33 11.07
N SER A 96 -10.67 -1.43 11.82
CA SER A 96 -11.59 -2.52 11.46
C SER A 96 -13.06 -2.09 11.52
N THR A 97 -13.41 -1.23 12.49
CA THR A 97 -14.74 -0.60 12.53
C THR A 97 -15.00 0.25 11.29
N LEU A 98 -14.02 1.05 10.86
CA LEU A 98 -14.12 1.86 9.65
C LEU A 98 -14.16 1.01 8.38
N LEU A 99 -13.37 -0.07 8.31
CA LEU A 99 -13.41 -1.03 7.21
C LEU A 99 -14.82 -1.59 7.07
N THR A 100 -15.36 -2.18 8.13
CA THR A 100 -16.69 -2.79 8.13
C THR A 100 -17.82 -1.81 7.83
N SER A 101 -17.70 -0.54 8.25
CA SER A 101 -18.75 0.46 8.03
C SER A 101 -18.84 0.94 6.57
N ILE A 102 -17.72 0.96 5.83
CA ILE A 102 -17.68 1.45 4.45
C ILE A 102 -17.75 0.33 3.41
N THR A 103 -17.63 -0.94 3.84
CA THR A 103 -17.64 -2.11 2.95
C THR A 103 -18.97 -2.85 3.06
N ASN A 104 -19.56 -3.21 1.90
CA ASN A 104 -20.84 -3.92 1.86
C ASN A 104 -20.74 -5.42 2.21
N ALA A 105 -19.52 -5.99 2.24
CA ALA A 105 -19.26 -7.40 2.50
C ALA A 105 -18.39 -7.58 3.76
N LYS A 106 -18.52 -8.75 4.42
CA LYS A 106 -17.61 -9.12 5.51
C LYS A 106 -16.17 -9.12 4.98
N PRO A 107 -15.23 -8.41 5.63
CA PRO A 107 -13.83 -8.42 5.24
C PRO A 107 -13.27 -9.83 5.12
N GLN A 108 -12.53 -10.09 4.05
CA GLN A 108 -11.84 -11.35 3.85
C GLN A 108 -10.43 -11.23 4.43
N ILE A 109 -10.04 -12.25 5.19
CA ILE A 109 -8.71 -12.33 5.81
C ILE A 109 -7.81 -13.10 4.84
N GLU A 110 -6.70 -12.50 4.42
CA GLU A 110 -5.75 -13.13 3.50
C GLU A 110 -4.44 -13.56 4.17
N GLU A 111 -3.90 -14.71 3.76
CA GLU A 111 -2.66 -15.28 4.31
C GLU A 111 -1.44 -14.85 3.48
N TYR A 112 -0.47 -14.21 4.11
CA TYR A 112 0.77 -13.79 3.46
C TYR A 112 1.97 -14.50 4.07
N PRO A 113 2.87 -15.06 3.25
CA PRO A 113 4.10 -15.68 3.73
C PRO A 113 4.86 -14.73 4.65
N PHE A 114 5.37 -15.28 5.76
CA PHE A 114 6.25 -14.55 6.69
C PHE A 114 5.57 -13.43 7.49
N THR A 115 4.23 -13.36 7.50
CA THR A 115 3.46 -12.45 8.36
C THR A 115 2.67 -13.23 9.43
N THR A 116 2.66 -12.76 10.68
CA THR A 116 1.81 -13.37 11.74
C THR A 116 0.52 -12.59 11.99
N LYS A 117 0.40 -11.38 11.41
CA LYS A 117 -0.82 -10.57 11.42
C LYS A 117 -1.30 -10.45 9.98
N LYS A 118 -2.54 -10.85 9.72
CA LYS A 118 -3.15 -10.90 8.39
C LYS A 118 -3.80 -9.54 8.08
N PRO A 119 -3.58 -8.92 6.91
CA PRO A 119 -4.37 -7.76 6.51
C PRO A 119 -5.79 -8.18 6.18
N GLU A 120 -6.74 -7.30 6.45
CA GLU A 120 -8.15 -7.51 6.12
C GLU A 120 -8.50 -6.75 4.85
N ILE A 121 -9.16 -7.43 3.91
CA ILE A 121 -9.54 -6.86 2.62
C ILE A 121 -11.05 -6.74 2.54
N GLY A 122 -11.53 -5.54 2.27
CA GLY A 122 -12.93 -5.25 2.01
C GLY A 122 -13.14 -4.64 0.63
N THR A 123 -14.39 -4.60 0.19
CA THR A 123 -14.79 -3.91 -1.04
C THR A 123 -15.80 -2.82 -0.68
N LEU A 124 -15.41 -1.58 -0.97
CA LEU A 124 -16.30 -0.42 -0.94
C LEU A 124 -17.02 -0.35 -2.29
N ASP A 125 -18.34 -0.22 -2.25
CA ASP A 125 -19.17 0.01 -3.42
C ASP A 125 -19.63 1.47 -3.42
N TYR A 126 -19.33 2.18 -4.50
CA TYR A 126 -19.76 3.55 -4.74
C TYR A 126 -20.49 3.60 -6.09
N GLU A 127 -21.82 3.60 -6.05
CA GLU A 127 -22.69 3.58 -7.24
C GLU A 127 -22.37 2.44 -8.23
N GLY A 128 -22.03 1.24 -7.73
CA GLY A 128 -21.65 0.07 -8.51
C GLY A 128 -20.16 0.02 -8.88
N ILE A 129 -19.40 1.08 -8.61
CA ILE A 129 -17.95 1.11 -8.78
C ILE A 129 -17.30 0.51 -7.53
N LYS A 130 -16.64 -0.63 -7.71
CA LYS A 130 -15.90 -1.32 -6.64
C LYS A 130 -14.55 -0.66 -6.38
N ILE A 131 -14.22 -0.42 -5.12
CA ILE A 131 -12.92 0.07 -4.63
C ILE A 131 -12.39 -0.92 -3.61
N GLN A 132 -11.16 -1.40 -3.82
CA GLN A 132 -10.49 -2.32 -2.90
C GLN A 132 -10.00 -1.55 -1.67
N VAL A 133 -10.42 -1.99 -0.48
CA VAL A 133 -10.02 -1.42 0.80
C VAL A 133 -9.16 -2.44 1.53
N ILE A 134 -7.97 -2.05 1.97
CA ILE A 134 -7.05 -2.94 2.67
C ILE A 134 -6.76 -2.32 4.04
N GLU A 135 -7.12 -3.00 5.12
CA GLU A 135 -6.64 -2.63 6.44
C GLU A 135 -5.23 -3.16 6.64
N ILE A 136 -4.31 -2.24 6.95
CA ILE A 136 -2.95 -2.60 7.30
C ILE A 136 -2.85 -2.82 8.82
N PRO A 137 -2.36 -3.99 9.26
CA PRO A 137 -2.14 -4.25 10.67
C PRO A 137 -1.15 -3.26 11.28
N SER A 138 -1.63 -2.50 12.28
CA SER A 138 -0.89 -1.68 13.24
C SER A 138 0.37 -0.96 12.71
N PHE A 139 0.24 0.31 12.33
CA PHE A 139 1.36 1.19 11.99
C PHE A 139 1.86 1.90 13.27
N VAL A 140 2.77 1.25 14.01
CA VAL A 140 3.30 1.76 15.30
C VAL A 140 4.81 1.98 15.22
N LYS A 141 5.36 2.74 16.18
CA LYS A 141 6.80 3.08 16.27
C LYS A 141 7.69 1.87 15.94
N ASP A 142 8.68 2.09 15.08
CA ASP A 142 9.62 1.08 14.57
C ASP A 142 9.00 0.00 13.65
N TYR A 143 7.79 0.21 13.10
CA TYR A 143 7.16 -0.66 12.10
C TYR A 143 8.12 -1.02 10.94
N LEU A 144 8.87 -0.02 10.47
CA LEU A 144 9.88 -0.14 9.42
C LEU A 144 11.05 -1.05 9.78
N LYS A 145 11.35 -1.20 11.07
CA LYS A 145 12.45 -2.04 11.58
C LYS A 145 12.00 -3.47 11.87
N THR A 146 10.69 -3.74 11.87
CA THR A 146 10.18 -5.10 12.00
C THR A 146 10.41 -5.89 10.71
N GLU A 147 10.60 -7.20 10.83
CA GLU A 147 10.76 -8.11 9.67
C GLU A 147 9.61 -8.00 8.65
N LYS A 148 8.44 -7.52 9.08
CA LYS A 148 7.20 -7.43 8.30
C LYS A 148 6.92 -6.05 7.73
N GLY A 149 7.63 -5.02 8.20
CA GLY A 149 7.50 -3.65 7.70
C GLY A 149 7.62 -3.57 6.17
N PRO A 150 8.66 -4.14 5.55
CA PRO A 150 8.84 -4.07 4.09
C PRO A 150 7.65 -4.60 3.27
N VAL A 151 6.98 -5.67 3.74
CA VAL A 151 5.86 -6.31 3.03
C VAL A 151 4.63 -5.39 3.02
N PHE A 152 4.22 -4.89 4.18
CA PHE A 152 3.07 -4.00 4.27
C PHE A 152 3.33 -2.64 3.63
N LEU A 153 4.56 -2.14 3.69
CA LEU A 153 4.93 -0.92 2.97
C LEU A 153 4.81 -1.06 1.46
N ALA A 154 5.10 -2.24 0.90
CA ALA A 154 4.90 -2.48 -0.52
C ALA A 154 3.40 -2.33 -0.88
N ILE A 155 2.50 -2.89 -0.06
CA ILE A 155 1.05 -2.75 -0.23
C ILE A 155 0.62 -1.28 -0.12
N VAL A 156 1.09 -0.56 0.91
CA VAL A 156 0.76 0.86 1.12
C VAL A 156 1.26 1.72 -0.04
N LYS A 157 2.47 1.47 -0.57
CA LYS A 157 3.03 2.21 -1.71
C LYS A 157 2.25 2.01 -3.01
N GLU A 158 1.54 0.90 -3.16
CA GLU A 158 0.65 0.64 -4.29
C GLU A 158 -0.75 1.25 -4.14
N ALA A 159 -1.08 1.80 -2.96
CA ALA A 159 -2.38 2.41 -2.72
C ALA A 159 -2.55 3.72 -3.52
N ASN A 160 -3.80 4.01 -3.87
CA ASN A 160 -4.20 5.26 -4.51
C ASN A 160 -4.61 6.33 -3.49
N LEU A 161 -4.99 5.93 -2.28
CA LEU A 161 -5.36 6.80 -1.17
C LEU A 161 -5.05 6.11 0.17
N LEU A 162 -4.65 6.89 1.16
CA LEU A 162 -4.54 6.44 2.55
C LEU A 162 -5.72 6.96 3.39
N ILE A 163 -6.19 6.12 4.29
CA ILE A 163 -7.12 6.49 5.35
C ILE A 163 -6.34 6.42 6.65
N ILE A 164 -6.13 7.56 7.29
CA ILE A 164 -5.33 7.68 8.51
C ILE A 164 -6.28 7.80 9.70
N THR A 165 -6.23 6.82 10.59
CA THR A 165 -7.03 6.77 11.80
C THR A 165 -6.17 7.03 13.04
N TYR A 166 -6.66 7.85 13.97
CA TYR A 166 -5.95 8.21 15.20
C TYR A 166 -6.95 8.60 16.30
N LYS A 167 -6.59 8.44 17.57
CA LYS A 167 -7.43 8.88 18.70
C LYS A 167 -7.07 10.28 19.19
N ASP A 168 -5.78 10.62 19.16
CA ASP A 168 -5.24 11.89 19.63
C ASP A 168 -4.11 12.38 18.71
N GLU A 169 -3.64 13.61 18.95
CA GLU A 169 -2.64 14.24 18.09
C GLU A 169 -1.26 13.56 18.19
N GLN A 170 -0.95 12.92 19.31
CA GLN A 170 0.30 12.18 19.49
C GLN A 170 0.32 10.93 18.60
N GLU A 171 -0.78 10.16 18.58
CA GLU A 171 -0.93 9.02 17.67
C GLU A 171 -0.86 9.46 16.20
N LYS A 172 -1.47 10.60 15.88
CA LYS A 172 -1.41 11.17 14.53
C LYS A 172 0.03 11.45 14.13
N GLU A 173 0.77 12.19 14.95
CA GLU A 173 2.17 12.55 14.69
C GLU A 173 3.05 11.32 14.45
N LEU A 174 2.89 10.28 15.28
CA LEU A 174 3.62 9.01 15.12
C LEU A 174 3.38 8.34 13.76
N VAL A 175 2.12 8.30 13.30
CA VAL A 175 1.78 7.70 11.99
C VAL A 175 2.41 8.51 10.86
N PHE A 176 2.30 9.84 10.90
CA PHE A 176 2.88 10.72 9.87
C PHE A 176 4.40 10.64 9.84
N ASP A 177 5.06 10.54 10.98
CA ASP A 177 6.51 10.39 11.03
C ASP A 177 6.99 9.07 10.43
N GLU A 178 6.27 7.98 10.66
CA GLU A 178 6.58 6.70 10.01
C GLU A 178 6.33 6.77 8.48
N LEU A 179 5.30 7.47 8.01
CA LEU A 179 5.09 7.71 6.57
C LEU A 179 6.23 8.54 5.96
N LYS A 180 6.71 9.57 6.65
CA LYS A 180 7.87 10.38 6.23
C LYS A 180 9.12 9.54 6.15
N LYS A 181 9.44 8.75 7.18
CA LYS A 181 10.59 7.82 7.19
C LYS A 181 10.50 6.81 6.04
N ALA A 182 9.29 6.32 5.74
CA ALA A 182 9.03 5.40 4.64
C ALA A 182 9.06 6.04 3.24
N LYS A 183 9.17 7.38 3.16
CA LYS A 183 9.06 8.19 1.93
C LYS A 183 7.75 7.94 1.19
N ILE A 184 6.65 7.83 1.93
CA ILE A 184 5.31 7.65 1.36
C ILE A 184 4.63 9.03 1.26
N ASN A 185 4.40 9.47 0.04
CA ASN A 185 3.68 10.71 -0.27
C ASN A 185 2.45 10.38 -1.12
N LEU A 186 1.39 9.94 -0.47
CA LEU A 186 0.11 9.59 -1.09
C LEU A 186 -0.98 10.51 -0.57
N PRO A 187 -2.04 10.79 -1.35
CA PRO A 187 -3.18 11.52 -0.84
C PRO A 187 -3.81 10.75 0.32
N PHE A 188 -4.40 11.47 1.28
CA PHE A 188 -4.99 10.86 2.46
C PHE A 188 -6.29 11.53 2.92
N VAL A 189 -7.06 10.78 3.72
CA VAL A 189 -8.20 11.26 4.51
C VAL A 189 -7.93 10.93 5.97
N GLU A 190 -8.16 11.90 6.85
CA GLU A 190 -7.97 11.77 8.30
C GLU A 190 -9.30 11.43 9.01
N PHE A 191 -9.25 10.50 9.96
CA PHE A 191 -10.37 10.15 10.83
C PHE A 191 -9.93 10.10 12.29
N ASN A 192 -10.51 10.99 13.10
CA ASN A 192 -10.30 10.98 14.55
C ASN A 192 -11.34 10.07 15.23
N PHE A 193 -10.87 9.02 15.90
CA PHE A 193 -11.70 8.00 16.56
C PHE A 193 -12.12 8.34 18.00
N SER A 194 -11.45 9.26 18.70
CA SER A 194 -11.93 9.70 20.03
C SER A 194 -13.23 10.51 19.92
N LYS A 195 -13.48 11.14 18.77
CA LYS A 195 -14.78 11.74 18.42
C LYS A 195 -15.87 10.69 18.14
N LEU A 196 -15.51 9.44 17.86
CA LEU A 196 -16.44 8.34 17.55
C LEU A 196 -16.92 7.60 18.82
N GLU A 197 -16.16 7.61 19.92
CA GLU A 197 -16.54 6.91 21.16
C GLU A 197 -17.53 7.65 22.07
N LYS A 198 -17.73 8.97 21.91
CA LYS A 198 -18.70 9.74 22.72
C LYS A 198 -20.18 9.37 22.47
N ALA A 199 -20.45 8.35 21.68
CA ALA A 199 -21.77 7.76 21.43
C ALA A 199 -21.96 6.39 22.10
N LYS A 200 -21.22 6.08 23.17
CA LYS A 200 -21.43 4.88 23.99
C LYS A 200 -22.40 5.18 25.14
N ASP A 201 -23.68 4.89 24.92
CA ASP A 201 -24.52 4.37 26.00
C ASP A 201 -25.60 3.42 25.45
N LYS A 202 -25.58 2.19 26.00
CA LYS A 202 -26.60 1.13 25.98
C LYS A 202 -27.17 0.72 24.60
N LYS A 203 -26.66 -0.41 24.07
CA LYS A 203 -27.20 -1.20 22.92
C LYS A 203 -28.02 -0.34 21.92
N PRO A 204 -27.38 0.37 20.97
CA PRO A 204 -28.13 1.23 20.08
C PRO A 204 -28.82 0.37 19.01
N LYS A 205 -30.13 0.59 18.87
CA LYS A 205 -30.88 0.35 17.63
C LYS A 205 -30.10 0.99 16.46
N PRO A 206 -30.14 0.43 15.24
CA PRO A 206 -29.27 0.79 14.11
C PRO A 206 -29.36 2.24 13.59
N GLU A 207 -30.07 3.16 14.26
CA GLU A 207 -30.42 4.48 13.73
C GLU A 207 -29.86 5.68 14.51
N LYS A 208 -29.10 5.51 15.59
CA LYS A 208 -28.54 6.68 16.33
C LYS A 208 -27.09 6.51 16.74
N ILE A 209 -26.19 6.76 15.79
CA ILE A 209 -24.83 7.20 16.07
C ILE A 209 -24.54 8.37 15.10
N LYS A 210 -24.14 9.54 15.61
CA LYS A 210 -23.52 10.62 14.82
C LYS A 210 -22.10 10.20 14.39
N VAL A 211 -21.99 9.08 13.69
CA VAL A 211 -20.89 8.80 12.77
C VAL A 211 -21.17 9.72 11.58
N GLU A 212 -20.15 10.28 10.93
CA GLU A 212 -20.34 10.65 9.53
C GLU A 212 -20.96 9.44 8.84
N ARG A 213 -22.12 9.60 8.19
CA ARG A 213 -22.82 8.45 7.61
C ARG A 213 -21.85 7.71 6.69
N ALA A 214 -21.91 6.38 6.62
CA ALA A 214 -21.01 5.61 5.76
C ALA A 214 -20.94 6.19 4.33
N GLU A 215 -22.06 6.71 3.82
CA GLU A 215 -22.14 7.43 2.55
C GLU A 215 -21.32 8.73 2.50
N GLU A 216 -21.28 9.53 3.56
CA GLU A 216 -20.43 10.72 3.65
C GLU A 216 -18.94 10.37 3.61
N ILE A 217 -18.57 9.27 4.27
CA ILE A 217 -17.19 8.76 4.26
C ILE A 217 -16.82 8.28 2.85
N LYS A 218 -17.70 7.49 2.22
CA LYS A 218 -17.52 7.03 0.83
C LYS A 218 -17.38 8.20 -0.14
N GLU A 219 -18.20 9.24 0.03
CA GLU A 219 -18.15 10.47 -0.76
C GLU A 219 -16.80 11.21 -0.61
N LYS A 220 -16.29 11.34 0.62
CA LYS A 220 -14.97 11.93 0.88
C LYS A 220 -13.84 11.13 0.23
N ILE A 221 -13.89 9.81 0.35
CA ILE A 221 -12.94 8.89 -0.28
C ILE A 221 -12.97 9.06 -1.80
N TRP A 222 -14.16 9.06 -2.40
CA TRP A 222 -14.36 9.25 -3.84
C TRP A 222 -13.75 10.56 -4.34
N LYS A 223 -14.07 11.67 -3.67
CA LYS A 223 -13.51 13.00 -3.99
C LYS A 223 -11.98 13.02 -3.89
N LYS A 224 -11.40 12.42 -2.85
CA LYS A 224 -9.94 12.39 -2.66
C LYS A 224 -9.21 11.47 -3.63
N LEU A 225 -9.87 10.43 -4.14
CA LEU A 225 -9.32 9.59 -5.21
C LEU A 225 -9.21 10.33 -6.55
N ASN A 226 -9.86 11.49 -6.69
CA ASN A 226 -9.84 12.32 -7.89
C ASN A 226 -10.23 11.51 -9.15
N LEU A 227 -11.29 10.71 -9.00
CA LEU A 227 -11.88 9.91 -10.06
C LEU A 227 -13.10 10.62 -10.64
N ILE A 228 -13.45 10.24 -11.86
CA ILE A 228 -14.66 10.63 -12.57
C ILE A 228 -15.45 9.37 -12.95
N LYS A 229 -16.77 9.46 -12.90
CA LYS A 229 -17.73 8.46 -13.37
C LYS A 229 -18.01 8.73 -14.84
N VAL A 230 -17.69 7.80 -15.72
CA VAL A 230 -18.01 7.91 -17.14
C VAL A 230 -18.90 6.75 -17.54
N TYR A 231 -20.02 7.05 -18.17
CA TYR A 231 -20.96 6.06 -18.67
C TYR A 231 -20.65 5.75 -20.12
N THR A 232 -20.85 4.50 -20.51
CA THR A 232 -20.80 4.10 -21.93
C THR A 232 -22.21 3.83 -22.42
N LYS A 233 -22.47 4.02 -23.71
CA LYS A 233 -23.73 3.60 -24.33
C LYS A 233 -23.49 3.06 -25.74
N GLN A 234 -24.41 2.21 -26.19
CA GLN A 234 -24.50 1.83 -27.59
C GLN A 234 -25.41 2.83 -28.34
N PRO A 235 -25.27 2.95 -29.68
CA PRO A 235 -26.18 3.75 -30.48
C PRO A 235 -27.63 3.38 -30.21
N HIS A 236 -28.48 4.39 -29.99
CA HIS A 236 -29.92 4.25 -29.69
C HIS A 236 -30.28 3.45 -28.42
N LYS A 237 -29.31 3.20 -27.52
CA LYS A 237 -29.58 2.57 -26.22
C LYS A 237 -29.33 3.52 -25.07
N GLU A 238 -29.89 3.15 -23.92
CA GLU A 238 -29.61 3.83 -22.66
C GLU A 238 -28.15 3.62 -22.21
N LYS A 239 -27.72 4.46 -21.27
CA LYS A 239 -26.40 4.36 -20.67
C LYS A 239 -26.25 3.05 -19.88
N ALA A 240 -25.12 2.39 -20.06
CA ALA A 240 -24.78 1.18 -19.32
C ALA A 240 -24.44 1.50 -17.85
N LEU A 241 -24.85 0.61 -16.96
CA LEU A 241 -24.51 0.60 -15.54
C LEU A 241 -23.73 -0.68 -15.21
N PRO A 242 -22.77 -0.63 -14.26
CA PRO A 242 -22.30 0.55 -13.54
C PRO A 242 -21.42 1.47 -14.41
N PRO A 243 -21.23 2.74 -14.02
CA PRO A 243 -20.28 3.63 -14.69
C PRO A 243 -18.85 3.10 -14.59
N ILE A 244 -18.02 3.52 -15.54
CA ILE A 244 -16.59 3.25 -15.54
C ILE A 244 -15.87 4.40 -14.83
N ALA A 245 -15.17 4.07 -13.75
CA ALA A 245 -14.32 5.02 -13.05
C ALA A 245 -13.03 5.30 -13.83
N LEU A 246 -12.73 6.56 -14.09
CA LEU A 246 -11.47 7.02 -14.69
C LEU A 246 -10.80 8.06 -13.80
N LYS A 247 -9.50 8.31 -13.98
CA LYS A 247 -8.85 9.43 -13.29
C LYS A 247 -9.34 10.74 -13.88
N LYS A 248 -9.42 11.80 -13.08
CA LYS A 248 -9.63 13.15 -13.62
C LYS A 248 -8.60 13.45 -14.70
N SER A 249 -9.03 14.14 -15.76
CA SER A 249 -8.25 14.42 -16.97
C SER A 249 -8.00 13.20 -17.88
N SER A 250 -8.68 12.08 -17.65
CA SER A 250 -8.64 10.94 -18.60
C SER A 250 -9.32 11.30 -19.91
N THR A 251 -8.84 10.70 -20.99
CA THR A 251 -9.34 10.94 -22.34
C THR A 251 -10.34 9.88 -22.80
N VAL A 252 -11.01 10.14 -23.92
CA VAL A 252 -11.81 9.14 -24.65
C VAL A 252 -11.00 7.87 -24.94
N MET A 253 -9.72 8.00 -25.28
CA MET A 253 -8.84 6.86 -25.53
C MET A 253 -8.59 6.04 -24.25
N ASP A 254 -8.49 6.68 -23.08
CA ASP A 254 -8.33 5.98 -21.81
C ASP A 254 -9.60 5.20 -21.43
N LEU A 255 -10.78 5.77 -21.73
CA LEU A 255 -12.04 5.04 -21.63
C LEU A 255 -12.06 3.82 -22.56
N ALA A 256 -11.74 4.01 -23.84
CA ALA A 256 -11.73 2.95 -24.85
C ALA A 256 -10.84 1.77 -24.42
N LYS A 257 -9.61 2.05 -23.95
CA LYS A 257 -8.68 1.04 -23.40
C LYS A 257 -9.29 0.24 -22.25
N LYS A 258 -10.11 0.89 -21.42
CA LYS A 258 -10.72 0.27 -20.24
C LYS A 258 -11.94 -0.57 -20.58
N VAL A 259 -12.65 -0.23 -21.66
CA VAL A 259 -13.77 -1.03 -22.19
C VAL A 259 -13.27 -2.29 -22.87
N HIS A 260 -12.47 -2.16 -23.93
CA HIS A 260 -11.91 -3.31 -24.64
C HIS A 260 -10.70 -2.94 -25.50
N LYS A 261 -9.77 -3.88 -25.71
CA LYS A 261 -8.56 -3.64 -26.52
C LYS A 261 -8.88 -3.31 -27.99
N ASP A 262 -10.00 -3.80 -28.51
CA ASP A 262 -10.37 -3.60 -29.93
C ASP A 262 -10.73 -2.15 -30.24
N PHE A 263 -11.36 -1.44 -29.29
CA PHE A 263 -11.66 -0.02 -29.45
C PHE A 263 -10.40 0.82 -29.66
N VAL A 264 -9.26 0.40 -29.11
CA VAL A 264 -7.98 1.12 -29.27
C VAL A 264 -7.47 1.04 -30.70
N LYS A 265 -7.60 -0.14 -31.32
CA LYS A 265 -7.09 -0.38 -32.68
C LYS A 265 -8.02 0.23 -33.74
N ASN A 266 -9.31 0.08 -33.52
CA ASN A 266 -10.33 0.42 -34.51
C ASN A 266 -11.04 1.74 -34.18
N PHE A 267 -10.49 2.61 -33.32
CA PHE A 267 -11.17 3.87 -32.96
C PHE A 267 -11.39 4.76 -34.20
N LYS A 268 -12.64 5.21 -34.42
CA LYS A 268 -12.97 6.22 -35.44
C LYS A 268 -13.23 7.59 -34.81
N TYR A 269 -14.21 7.65 -33.93
CA TYR A 269 -14.57 8.83 -33.13
C TYR A 269 -15.43 8.40 -31.94
N ALA A 270 -15.71 9.34 -31.04
CA ALA A 270 -16.74 9.16 -30.01
C ALA A 270 -17.76 10.29 -30.06
N LYS A 271 -19.00 10.02 -29.66
CA LYS A 271 -19.98 11.06 -29.34
C LYS A 271 -20.09 11.17 -27.83
N VAL A 272 -19.97 12.38 -27.31
CA VAL A 272 -20.03 12.62 -25.87
C VAL A 272 -21.27 13.45 -25.53
N PHE A 273 -21.92 13.08 -24.43
CA PHE A 273 -23.11 13.73 -23.89
C PHE A 273 -22.80 14.07 -22.43
N GLY A 274 -22.64 15.35 -22.12
CA GLY A 274 -22.25 15.78 -20.78
C GLY A 274 -21.59 17.15 -20.78
N ASN A 275 -20.83 17.43 -19.72
CA ASN A 275 -20.29 18.76 -19.45
C ASN A 275 -18.91 19.00 -20.10
N SER A 276 -18.27 17.96 -20.64
CA SER A 276 -16.99 18.13 -21.36
C SER A 276 -17.16 18.65 -22.78
N VAL A 277 -18.38 18.73 -23.31
CA VAL A 277 -18.69 19.14 -24.68
C VAL A 277 -19.57 20.38 -24.72
N ARG A 278 -19.56 21.08 -25.86
CA ARG A 278 -20.35 22.31 -26.06
C ARG A 278 -21.82 22.03 -26.31
N PHE A 279 -22.13 20.89 -26.94
CA PHE A 279 -23.50 20.45 -27.21
C PHE A 279 -23.60 18.93 -27.09
N GLN A 280 -24.80 18.44 -26.78
CA GLN A 280 -25.05 17.01 -26.54
C GLN A 280 -24.82 16.19 -27.81
N GLY A 281 -24.03 15.12 -27.71
CA GLY A 281 -23.71 14.25 -28.83
C GLY A 281 -22.60 14.78 -29.75
N GLN A 282 -21.84 15.79 -29.29
CA GLN A 282 -20.69 16.32 -30.03
C GLN A 282 -19.70 15.19 -30.35
N GLN A 283 -19.30 15.12 -31.62
CA GLN A 283 -18.27 14.21 -32.08
C GLN A 283 -16.89 14.72 -31.64
N VAL A 284 -16.13 13.84 -31.01
CA VAL A 284 -14.80 14.16 -30.46
C VAL A 284 -13.76 13.11 -30.86
N GLY A 285 -12.51 13.55 -30.87
CA GLY A 285 -11.35 12.70 -31.12
C GLY A 285 -10.89 11.91 -29.89
N PRO A 286 -9.85 11.07 -30.04
CA PRO A 286 -9.36 10.18 -28.98
C PRO A 286 -8.75 10.93 -27.78
N ASN A 287 -8.21 12.13 -28.00
CA ASN A 287 -7.53 12.94 -26.97
C ASN A 287 -8.48 13.87 -26.22
N HIS A 288 -9.78 13.84 -26.52
CA HIS A 288 -10.76 14.65 -25.81
C HIS A 288 -10.82 14.26 -24.34
N VAL A 289 -10.71 15.25 -23.45
CA VAL A 289 -10.70 15.05 -22.00
C VAL A 289 -12.15 14.95 -21.50
N LEU A 290 -12.44 13.87 -20.79
CA LEU A 290 -13.76 13.59 -20.25
C LEU A 290 -13.99 14.29 -18.90
N ALA A 291 -15.24 14.60 -18.62
CA ALA A 291 -15.72 15.15 -17.36
C ALA A 291 -16.53 14.11 -16.56
N ASP A 292 -16.76 14.42 -15.28
CA ASP A 292 -17.58 13.58 -14.42
C ASP A 292 -19.03 13.54 -14.91
N ASN A 293 -19.60 12.33 -14.92
CA ASN A 293 -20.92 11.97 -15.42
C ASN A 293 -21.13 12.08 -16.94
N ASP A 294 -20.06 12.22 -17.73
CA ASP A 294 -20.17 12.12 -19.19
C ASP A 294 -20.70 10.75 -19.62
N VAL A 295 -21.53 10.74 -20.66
CA VAL A 295 -21.97 9.53 -21.37
C VAL A 295 -21.28 9.50 -22.73
N VAL A 296 -20.61 8.38 -23.04
CA VAL A 296 -19.79 8.23 -24.24
C VAL A 296 -20.28 7.08 -25.11
N GLU A 297 -20.49 7.38 -26.38
CA GLU A 297 -20.79 6.41 -27.44
C GLU A 297 -19.54 6.25 -28.31
N LEU A 298 -18.93 5.07 -28.30
CA LEU A 298 -17.70 4.79 -29.04
C LEU A 298 -18.03 4.22 -30.43
N HIS A 299 -17.46 4.82 -31.47
CA HIS A 299 -17.61 4.33 -32.84
C HIS A 299 -16.29 3.80 -33.38
N MET A 300 -16.35 2.63 -34.02
CA MET A 300 -15.20 1.97 -34.62
C MET A 300 -15.15 2.23 -36.13
N LYS A 301 -13.95 2.08 -36.71
CA LYS A 301 -13.73 1.95 -38.14
C LYS A 301 -14.30 0.59 -38.56
N GLU A 302 -14.97 0.58 -39.69
CA GLU A 302 -15.39 -0.65 -40.37
C GLU A 302 -14.17 -1.44 -40.85
#